data_AF-A8LKH8-F1
#
_entry.id   AF-A8LKH8-F1
#
_cell.length_a   1.000
_cell.length_b   1.000
_cell.length_c   1.000
_cell.angle_alpha   90.00
_cell.angle_beta   90.00
_cell.angle_gamma   90.00
#
_symmetry.space_group_name_H-M   'P 1'
#
loop_
_entity.id
_entity.type
_entity.pdbx_description
1 polymer ?
#
loop_
_entity_poly.entity_id
_entity_poly.type
_entity_poly.pdbx_seq_one_letter_code
_entity_poly.pdbx_strand_id
1 'polypeptide(L)'
;MATEATGAVEAAPGMPQLDFSTFPNQIFWLIITLVAIYLILTKVALPRIGSVLAERSGTITNDLAAAEELKLAAVEAEKAYNQALADARAEAQKIVAEARAEIQADLDVATAKADAEIAAKSAEAEKAIAEIREGAMASVTEVATDTAQALVAALLPSAKDADVSAAVAERVKG
;
A
#
# COMPACT_ATOMS: atom_id res chain seq x y z
N MET A 1 -125.49 -37.49 10.70
CA MET A 1 -124.56 -38.57 10.31
C MET A 1 -123.65 -37.95 9.26
N ALA A 2 -122.44 -37.56 9.66
CA ALA A 2 -121.22 -38.38 9.59
C ALA A 2 -120.69 -38.52 8.15
N THR A 3 -119.49 -37.95 7.98
CA THR A 3 -118.38 -38.34 7.10
C THR A 3 -118.58 -38.34 5.57
N GLU A 4 -117.86 -37.43 4.91
CA GLU A 4 -117.08 -37.79 3.72
C GLU A 4 -115.67 -37.19 3.85
N ALA A 5 -114.70 -38.10 4.03
CA ALA A 5 -113.29 -37.84 3.84
C ALA A 5 -112.97 -38.17 2.39
N THR A 6 -112.51 -37.19 1.61
CA THR A 6 -111.96 -37.43 0.27
C THR A 6 -110.53 -36.95 0.25
N GLY A 7 -109.61 -37.89 0.45
CA GLY A 7 -108.19 -37.70 0.18
C GLY A 7 -107.97 -37.58 -1.32
N ALA A 8 -107.39 -36.47 -1.76
CA ALA A 8 -106.76 -36.36 -3.06
C ALA A 8 -105.33 -36.87 -2.91
N VAL A 9 -105.04 -38.00 -3.55
CA VAL A 9 -103.70 -38.58 -3.69
C VAL A 9 -102.92 -37.67 -4.65
N GLU A 10 -102.17 -36.71 -4.11
CA GLU A 10 -101.26 -35.88 -4.90
C GLU A 10 -100.19 -36.76 -5.54
N ALA A 11 -100.06 -36.65 -6.86
CA ALA A 11 -99.14 -37.40 -7.68
C ALA A 11 -97.70 -37.24 -7.16
N ALA A 12 -97.04 -38.38 -6.94
CA ALA A 12 -95.69 -38.45 -6.41
C ALA A 12 -94.75 -37.49 -7.17
N PRO A 13 -94.07 -36.56 -6.47
CA PRO A 13 -93.31 -35.51 -7.12
C PRO A 13 -92.16 -36.16 -7.89
N GLY A 14 -92.05 -35.84 -9.18
CA GLY A 14 -90.90 -36.21 -10.00
C GLY A 14 -89.61 -35.78 -9.28
N MET A 15 -88.52 -36.50 -9.56
CA MET A 15 -87.19 -36.30 -8.95
C MET A 15 -86.96 -34.81 -8.64
N PRO A 16 -86.97 -34.39 -7.35
CA PRO A 16 -87.08 -32.97 -6.96
C PRO A 16 -85.96 -32.08 -7.51
N GLN A 17 -84.86 -32.68 -7.97
CA GLN A 17 -83.77 -32.00 -8.68
C GLN A 17 -84.17 -31.40 -10.04
N LEU A 18 -85.23 -31.88 -10.69
CA LEU A 18 -85.71 -31.40 -12.00
C LEU A 18 -86.95 -30.51 -11.92
N ASP A 19 -87.36 -30.10 -10.72
CA ASP A 19 -88.51 -29.20 -10.54
C ASP A 19 -88.11 -27.74 -10.84
N PHE A 20 -88.38 -27.32 -12.07
CA PHE A 20 -88.17 -25.96 -12.57
C PHE A 20 -88.95 -24.88 -11.79
N SER A 21 -89.95 -25.23 -10.99
CA SER A 21 -90.68 -24.25 -10.16
C SER A 21 -89.80 -23.59 -9.10
N THR A 22 -88.74 -24.29 -8.64
CA THR A 22 -87.80 -23.79 -7.63
C THR A 22 -86.66 -22.95 -8.21
N PHE A 23 -86.42 -23.04 -9.52
CA PHE A 23 -85.27 -22.42 -10.19
C PHE A 23 -85.27 -20.88 -10.10
N PRO A 24 -86.38 -20.16 -10.31
CA PRO A 24 -86.38 -18.70 -10.21
C PRO A 24 -85.91 -18.18 -8.85
N ASN A 25 -86.33 -18.83 -7.76
CA ASN A 25 -85.92 -18.47 -6.40
C ASN A 25 -84.43 -18.78 -6.16
N GLN A 26 -83.94 -19.93 -6.63
CA GLN A 26 -82.51 -20.27 -6.58
C GLN A 26 -81.67 -19.27 -7.37
N ILE A 27 -82.05 -18.97 -8.62
CA ILE A 27 -81.35 -18.00 -9.48
C ILE A 27 -81.33 -16.61 -8.85
N PHE A 28 -82.45 -16.14 -8.31
CA PHE A 28 -82.53 -14.84 -7.64
C PHE A 28 -81.54 -14.75 -6.47
N TRP A 29 -81.51 -15.75 -5.58
CA TRP A 29 -80.55 -15.79 -4.48
C TRP A 29 -79.11 -15.97 -4.96
N LEU A 30 -78.85 -16.78 -5.99
CA LEU A 30 -77.52 -16.89 -6.58
C LEU A 30 -77.02 -15.55 -7.11
N ILE A 31 -77.85 -14.79 -7.83
CA ILE A 31 -77.49 -13.45 -8.30
C ILE A 31 -77.18 -12.51 -7.11
N ILE A 32 -78.03 -12.50 -6.07
CA ILE A 32 -77.79 -11.68 -4.87
C ILE A 32 -76.47 -12.06 -4.19
N THR A 33 -76.24 -13.35 -3.95
CA THR A 33 -75.01 -13.83 -3.30
C THR A 33 -73.77 -13.54 -4.14
N LEU A 34 -73.86 -13.68 -5.47
CA LEU A 34 -72.78 -13.36 -6.39
C LEU A 34 -72.46 -11.86 -6.37
N VAL A 35 -73.48 -10.99 -6.40
CA VAL A 35 -73.30 -9.54 -6.28
C VAL A 35 -72.70 -9.16 -4.92
N ALA A 36 -73.17 -9.78 -3.83
CA ALA A 36 -72.63 -9.55 -2.49
C ALA A 36 -71.15 -9.93 -2.41
N ILE A 37 -70.78 -11.13 -2.87
CA ILE A 37 -69.38 -11.59 -2.93
C ILE A 37 -68.54 -10.66 -3.83
N TYR A 38 -69.05 -10.28 -5.01
CA TYR A 38 -68.37 -9.39 -5.93
C TYR A 38 -68.06 -8.02 -5.29
N LEU A 39 -69.03 -7.43 -4.57
CA LEU A 39 -68.84 -6.17 -3.86
C LEU A 39 -67.84 -6.31 -2.72
N ILE A 40 -67.88 -7.40 -1.94
CA ILE A 40 -66.91 -7.67 -0.87
C ILE A 40 -65.50 -7.84 -1.45
N LEU A 41 -65.34 -8.61 -2.52
CA LEU A 41 -64.04 -8.80 -3.16
C LEU A 41 -63.49 -7.48 -3.71
N THR A 42 -64.30 -6.73 -4.45
CA THR A 42 -63.87 -5.48 -5.10
C THR A 42 -63.59 -4.36 -4.10
N LYS A 43 -64.39 -4.22 -3.04
CA LYS A 43 -64.29 -3.10 -2.09
C LYS A 43 -63.45 -3.40 -0.85
N VAL A 44 -63.31 -4.67 -0.47
CA VAL A 44 -62.65 -5.06 0.79
C VAL A 44 -61.47 -5.99 0.55
N ALA A 45 -61.66 -7.13 -0.12
CA ALA A 45 -60.60 -8.13 -0.22
C ALA A 45 -59.45 -7.69 -1.14
N LEU A 46 -59.75 -7.25 -2.37
CA LEU A 46 -58.75 -6.82 -3.35
C LEU A 46 -57.96 -5.58 -2.88
N PRO A 47 -58.58 -4.52 -2.33
CA PRO A 47 -57.82 -3.40 -1.78
C PRO A 47 -56.87 -3.79 -0.64
N ARG A 48 -57.27 -4.71 0.24
CA ARG A 48 -56.41 -5.21 1.32
C ARG A 48 -55.24 -6.05 0.81
N ILE A 49 -55.46 -6.89 -0.21
CA ILE A 49 -54.37 -7.67 -0.84
C ILE A 49 -53.42 -6.71 -1.57
N GLY A 50 -53.97 -5.75 -2.30
CA GLY A 50 -53.20 -4.72 -3.00
C GLY A 50 -52.35 -3.88 -2.05
N SER A 51 -52.88 -3.48 -0.89
CA SER A 51 -52.12 -2.70 0.10
C SER A 51 -50.95 -3.50 0.68
N VAL A 52 -51.16 -4.77 1.04
CA VAL A 52 -50.09 -5.65 1.56
C VAL A 52 -49.03 -5.93 0.51
N LEU A 53 -49.43 -6.15 -0.75
CA LEU A 53 -48.49 -6.36 -1.85
C LEU A 53 -47.68 -5.09 -2.14
N ALA A 54 -48.32 -3.93 -2.16
CA ALA A 54 -47.66 -2.63 -2.36
C ALA A 54 -46.67 -2.32 -1.23
N GLU A 55 -47.05 -2.57 0.03
CA GLU A 55 -46.18 -2.41 1.19
C GLU A 55 -44.94 -3.30 1.08
N ARG A 56 -45.12 -4.61 0.85
CA ARG A 56 -43.99 -5.55 0.68
C ARG A 56 -43.12 -5.20 -0.52
N SER A 57 -43.71 -4.86 -1.66
CA SER A 57 -42.98 -4.45 -2.85
C SER A 57 -42.17 -3.19 -2.59
N GLY A 58 -42.73 -2.21 -1.86
CA GLY A 58 -42.06 -0.99 -1.46
C GLY A 58 -40.87 -1.26 -0.54
N THR A 59 -41.06 -2.06 0.51
CA THR A 59 -39.99 -2.46 1.44
C THR A 59 -38.87 -3.21 0.72
N ILE A 60 -39.19 -4.23 -0.09
CA ILE A 60 -38.19 -5.01 -0.83
C ILE A 60 -37.39 -4.12 -1.79
N THR A 61 -38.07 -3.22 -2.51
CA THR A 61 -37.40 -2.31 -3.45
C THR A 61 -36.48 -1.34 -2.72
N ASN A 62 -36.94 -0.78 -1.60
CA ASN A 62 -36.14 0.12 -0.77
C ASN A 62 -34.92 -0.58 -0.17
N ASP A 63 -35.10 -1.78 0.38
CA ASP A 63 -34.02 -2.56 0.99
C ASP A 63 -33.00 -3.00 -0.06
N LEU A 64 -33.45 -3.36 -1.27
CA LEU A 64 -32.56 -3.67 -2.39
C LEU A 64 -31.76 -2.43 -2.82
N ALA A 65 -32.42 -1.28 -2.97
CA ALA A 65 -31.74 -0.03 -3.32
C ALA A 65 -30.70 0.37 -2.26
N ALA A 66 -31.05 0.27 -0.97
CA ALA A 66 -30.12 0.53 0.13
C ALA A 66 -28.94 -0.46 0.13
N ALA A 67 -29.20 -1.74 -0.14
CA ALA A 67 -28.14 -2.75 -0.24
C ALA A 67 -27.20 -2.49 -1.44
N GLU A 68 -27.75 -2.07 -2.59
CA GLU A 68 -26.96 -1.69 -3.76
C GLU A 68 -26.12 -0.44 -3.50
N GLU A 69 -26.69 0.58 -2.87
CA GLU A 69 -25.97 1.81 -2.48
C GLU A 69 -24.82 1.49 -1.51
N LEU A 70 -25.09 0.71 -0.45
CA LEU A 70 -24.06 0.30 0.50
C LEU A 70 -22.96 -0.53 -0.17
N LYS A 71 -23.32 -1.40 -1.12
CA LYS A 71 -22.34 -2.18 -1.88
C LYS A 71 -21.48 -1.28 -2.77
N LEU A 72 -22.07 -0.30 -3.44
CA LEU A 72 -21.33 0.68 -4.25
C LEU A 72 -20.39 1.51 -3.38
N ALA A 73 -20.89 2.03 -2.25
CA ALA A 73 -20.07 2.78 -1.30
C ALA A 73 -18.90 1.95 -0.75
N ALA A 74 -19.13 0.67 -0.46
CA ALA A 74 -18.07 -0.24 -0.01
C ALA A 74 -17.01 -0.47 -1.09
N VAL A 75 -17.42 -0.70 -2.35
CA VAL A 75 -16.50 -0.87 -3.48
C VAL A 75 -15.71 0.41 -3.76
N GLU A 76 -16.35 1.58 -3.68
CA GLU A 76 -15.68 2.86 -3.85
C GLU A 76 -14.68 3.13 -2.72
N ALA A 77 -15.05 2.88 -1.47
CA ALA A 77 -14.17 3.00 -0.32
C ALA A 77 -12.98 2.05 -0.41
N GLU A 78 -13.19 0.80 -0.81
CA GLU A 78 -12.13 -0.19 -1.03
C GLU A 78 -11.17 0.27 -2.13
N LYS A 79 -11.71 0.78 -3.25
CA LYS A 79 -10.90 1.32 -4.35
C LYS A 79 -10.07 2.52 -3.91
N ALA A 80 -10.68 3.48 -3.20
CA ALA A 80 -9.99 4.66 -2.69
C ALA A 80 -8.90 4.28 -1.68
N TYR A 81 -9.18 3.33 -0.77
CA TYR A 81 -8.20 2.81 0.17
C TYR A 81 -7.01 2.14 -0.52
N ASN A 82 -7.28 1.26 -1.49
CA ASN A 82 -6.24 0.56 -2.23
C ASN A 82 -5.39 1.53 -3.07
N GLN A 83 -6.00 2.56 -3.66
CA GLN A 83 -5.29 3.60 -4.38
C GLN A 83 -4.41 4.44 -3.43
N ALA A 84 -4.95 4.89 -2.30
CA ALA A 84 -4.17 5.62 -1.29
C ALA A 84 -2.99 4.80 -0.76
N LEU A 85 -3.16 3.48 -0.57
CA LEU A 85 -2.07 2.59 -0.17
C LEU A 85 -1.00 2.45 -1.25
N ALA A 86 -1.40 2.35 -2.53
CA ALA A 86 -0.48 2.29 -3.65
C ALA A 86 0.32 3.60 -3.79
N ASP A 87 -0.36 4.75 -3.71
CA ASP A 87 0.25 6.07 -3.78
C ASP A 87 1.21 6.31 -2.61
N ALA A 88 0.82 5.94 -1.38
CA ALA A 88 1.69 6.04 -0.20
C ALA A 88 2.95 5.18 -0.33
N ARG A 89 2.84 3.97 -0.91
CA ARG A 89 3.99 3.09 -1.16
C ARG A 89 4.90 3.67 -2.24
N ALA A 90 4.34 4.22 -3.31
CA ALA A 90 5.11 4.87 -4.37
C ALA A 90 5.87 6.09 -3.83
N GLU A 91 5.21 6.93 -3.03
CA GLU A 91 5.84 8.11 -2.43
C GLU A 91 6.91 7.72 -1.41
N ALA A 92 6.68 6.69 -0.58
CA ALA A 92 7.70 6.18 0.33
C ALA A 92 8.93 5.67 -0.42
N GLN A 93 8.75 4.95 -1.54
CA GLN A 93 9.86 4.48 -2.37
C GLN A 93 10.62 5.65 -3.01
N LYS A 94 9.91 6.68 -3.46
CA LYS A 94 10.50 7.89 -4.01
C LYS A 94 11.34 8.63 -2.96
N ILE A 95 10.80 8.86 -1.76
CA ILE A 95 11.52 9.48 -0.64
C ILE A 95 12.80 8.68 -0.30
N VAL A 96 12.71 7.36 -0.24
CA VAL A 96 13.89 6.51 0.04
C VAL A 96 14.92 6.59 -1.08
N ALA A 97 14.49 6.66 -2.35
CA ALA A 97 15.39 6.78 -3.49
C ALA A 97 16.10 8.16 -3.51
N GLU A 98 15.35 9.23 -3.27
CA GLU A 98 15.87 10.60 -3.17
C GLU A 98 16.88 10.72 -2.01
N ALA A 99 16.53 10.24 -0.82
CA ALA A 99 17.43 10.24 0.34
C ALA A 99 18.71 9.44 0.08
N ARG A 100 18.62 8.29 -0.61
CA ARG A 100 19.82 7.52 -0.99
C ARG A 100 20.69 8.25 -1.99
N ALA A 101 20.09 8.94 -2.96
CA ALA A 101 20.83 9.72 -3.94
C ALA A 101 21.55 10.91 -3.28
N GLU A 102 20.89 11.61 -2.35
CA GLU A 102 21.48 12.70 -1.57
C GLU A 102 22.63 12.20 -0.70
N ILE A 103 22.42 11.11 0.06
CA ILE A 103 23.48 10.49 0.87
C ILE A 103 24.67 10.09 0.00
N GLN A 104 24.43 9.50 -1.18
CA GLN A 104 25.53 9.10 -2.07
C GLN A 104 26.31 10.30 -2.58
N ALA A 105 25.62 11.39 -2.97
CA ALA A 105 26.28 12.62 -3.41
C ALA A 105 27.14 13.24 -2.29
N ASP A 106 26.62 13.28 -1.06
CA ASP A 106 27.36 13.77 0.10
C ASP A 106 28.58 12.89 0.42
N LEU A 107 28.42 11.57 0.33
CA LEU A 107 29.52 10.62 0.51
C LEU A 107 30.61 10.80 -0.55
N ASP A 108 30.24 11.02 -1.82
CA ASP A 108 31.20 11.23 -2.90
C ASP A 108 32.00 12.52 -2.67
N VAL A 109 31.34 13.60 -2.26
CA VAL A 109 31.99 14.87 -1.91
C VAL A 109 32.91 14.72 -0.70
N ALA A 110 32.45 14.05 0.36
CA ALA A 110 33.24 13.82 1.57
C ALA A 110 34.46 12.93 1.29
N THR A 111 34.30 11.90 0.46
CA THR A 111 35.38 11.00 0.04
C THR A 111 36.42 11.75 -0.80
N ALA A 112 35.98 12.52 -1.81
CA ALA A 112 36.89 13.32 -2.62
C ALA A 112 37.68 14.36 -1.80
N LYS A 113 37.03 14.98 -0.81
CA LYS A 113 37.70 15.89 0.13
C LYS A 113 38.72 15.15 0.99
N ALA A 114 38.35 14.00 1.55
CA ALA A 114 39.26 13.19 2.35
C ALA A 114 40.47 12.72 1.55
N ASP A 115 40.28 12.28 0.31
CA ASP A 115 41.36 11.86 -0.58
C ASP A 115 42.31 13.03 -0.91
N ALA A 116 41.78 14.23 -1.14
CA ALA A 116 42.59 15.42 -1.37
C ALA A 116 43.41 15.81 -0.12
N GLU A 117 42.81 15.73 1.08
CA GLU A 117 43.50 16.00 2.34
C GLU A 117 44.58 14.95 2.65
N ILE A 118 44.31 13.68 2.37
CA ILE A 118 45.28 12.58 2.51
C ILE A 118 46.45 12.82 1.55
N ALA A 119 46.18 13.10 0.26
CA ALA A 119 47.22 13.35 -0.73
C ALA A 119 48.11 14.55 -0.36
N ALA A 120 47.52 15.64 0.13
CA ALA A 120 48.27 16.82 0.58
C ALA A 120 49.18 16.49 1.78
N LYS A 121 48.66 15.76 2.79
CA LYS A 121 49.44 15.33 3.96
C LYS A 121 50.54 14.35 3.59
N SER A 122 50.27 13.42 2.66
CA SER A 122 51.28 12.50 2.15
C SER A 122 52.42 13.25 1.45
N ALA A 123 52.11 14.23 0.59
CA ALA A 123 53.12 15.04 -0.08
C ALA A 123 53.95 15.90 0.90
N GLU A 124 53.30 16.47 1.92
CA GLU A 124 54.00 17.22 2.99
C GLU A 124 54.93 16.31 3.79
N ALA A 125 54.47 15.12 4.18
CA ALA A 125 55.27 14.14 4.89
C ALA A 125 56.45 13.65 4.04
N GLU A 126 56.25 13.39 2.75
CA GLU A 126 57.33 13.01 1.83
C GLU A 126 58.39 14.11 1.71
N LYS A 127 57.98 15.37 1.63
CA LYS A 127 58.89 16.52 1.61
C LYS A 127 59.69 16.62 2.92
N ALA A 128 59.02 16.51 4.07
CA ALA A 128 59.67 16.53 5.37
C ALA A 128 60.68 15.37 5.54
N ILE A 129 60.32 14.16 5.09
CA ILE A 129 61.23 13.01 5.08
C ILE A 129 62.44 13.26 4.18
N ALA A 130 62.26 13.87 3.01
CA ALA A 130 63.35 14.22 2.10
C ALA A 130 64.31 15.25 2.74
N GLU A 131 63.78 16.31 3.37
CA GLU A 131 64.57 17.32 4.08
C GLU A 131 65.33 16.72 5.28
N ILE A 132 64.68 15.87 6.09
CA ILE A 132 65.34 15.16 7.20
C ILE A 132 66.45 14.24 6.67
N ARG A 133 66.21 13.54 5.56
CA ARG A 133 67.21 12.67 4.93
C ARG A 133 68.40 13.48 4.42
N GLU A 134 68.17 14.61 3.76
CA GLU A 134 69.23 15.49 3.28
C GLU A 134 70.07 16.04 4.45
N GLY A 135 69.41 16.54 5.49
CA GLY A 135 70.07 17.02 6.71
C GLY A 135 70.87 15.92 7.41
N ALA A 136 70.32 14.71 7.52
CA ALA A 136 71.01 13.56 8.10
C ALA A 136 72.25 13.17 7.29
N MET A 137 72.18 13.17 5.94
CA MET A 137 73.33 12.87 5.08
C MET A 137 74.41 13.96 5.17
N ALA A 138 74.02 15.23 5.33
CA ALA A 138 74.97 16.32 5.58
C ALA A 138 75.69 16.13 6.93
N SER A 139 74.96 15.86 8.01
CA SER A 139 75.55 15.57 9.33
C SER A 139 76.43 14.32 9.32
N VAL A 140 76.06 13.26 8.59
CA VAL A 140 76.91 12.08 8.41
C VAL A 140 78.21 12.42 7.69
N THR A 141 78.15 13.29 6.66
CA THR A 141 79.34 13.74 5.93
C THR A 141 80.27 14.56 6.81
N GLU A 142 79.72 15.46 7.64
CA GLU A 142 80.47 16.26 8.61
C GLU A 142 81.16 15.36 9.65
N VAL A 143 80.40 14.49 10.31
CA VAL A 143 80.94 13.53 11.31
C VAL A 143 82.00 12.62 10.70
N ALA A 144 81.80 12.14 9.47
CA ALA A 144 82.79 11.32 8.77
C ALA A 144 84.07 12.10 8.45
N THR A 145 83.95 13.37 8.05
CA THR A 145 85.09 14.25 7.76
C THR A 145 85.88 14.55 9.02
N ASP A 146 85.20 14.96 10.09
CA ASP A 146 85.83 15.27 11.39
C ASP A 146 86.52 14.03 11.97
N THR A 147 85.86 12.86 11.92
CA THR A 147 86.43 11.60 12.41
C THR A 147 87.64 11.17 11.58
N ALA A 148 87.58 11.32 10.26
CA ALA A 148 88.69 11.00 9.37
C ALA A 148 89.88 11.95 9.58
N GLN A 149 89.64 13.25 9.73
CA GLN A 149 90.68 14.23 10.04
C GLN A 149 91.34 13.94 11.39
N ALA A 150 90.56 13.61 12.42
CA ALA A 150 91.10 13.22 13.73
C ALA A 150 91.96 11.94 13.65
N LEU A 151 91.50 10.91 12.93
CA LEU A 151 92.25 9.67 12.70
C LEU A 151 93.55 9.91 11.92
N VAL A 152 93.49 10.72 10.87
CA VAL A 152 94.65 11.04 10.03
C VAL A 152 95.65 11.89 10.79
N ALA A 153 95.22 12.89 11.56
CA ALA A 153 96.10 13.69 12.41
C ALA A 153 96.82 12.83 13.48
N ALA A 154 96.16 11.81 14.01
CA ALA A 154 96.75 10.88 14.98
C ALA A 154 97.77 9.91 14.36
N LEU A 155 97.61 9.50 13.09
CA LEU A 155 98.44 8.49 12.42
C LEU A 155 99.50 9.08 11.47
N LEU A 156 99.22 10.23 10.83
CA LEU A 156 100.00 10.86 9.77
C LEU A 156 99.96 12.40 9.90
N PRO A 157 100.82 13.01 10.74
CA PRO A 157 100.80 14.46 11.01
C PRO A 157 101.05 15.37 9.80
N SER A 158 101.48 14.82 8.66
CA SER A 158 101.79 15.56 7.43
C SER A 158 100.71 15.51 6.35
N ALA A 159 99.57 14.88 6.62
CA ALA A 159 98.45 14.84 5.67
C ALA A 159 97.70 16.17 5.63
N LYS A 160 97.17 16.53 4.46
CA LYS A 160 96.42 17.78 4.26
C LYS A 160 94.93 17.54 4.44
N ASP A 161 94.25 18.40 5.20
CA ASP A 161 92.80 18.33 5.45
C ASP A 161 91.95 18.32 4.16
N ALA A 162 92.44 18.96 3.11
CA ALA A 162 91.80 18.99 1.80
C ALA A 162 91.75 17.61 1.12
N ASP A 163 92.80 16.78 1.29
CA ASP A 163 92.85 15.44 0.69
C ASP A 163 91.91 14.48 1.43
N VAL A 164 91.81 14.64 2.76
CA VAL A 164 90.91 13.85 3.62
C VAL A 164 89.45 14.16 3.31
N SER A 165 89.08 15.45 3.22
CA SER A 165 87.70 15.85 2.88
C SER A 165 87.29 15.43 1.47
N ALA A 166 88.19 15.51 0.49
CA ALA A 166 87.94 14.98 -0.85
C ALA A 166 87.70 13.46 -0.86
N ALA A 167 88.51 12.69 -0.12
CA ALA A 167 88.36 11.24 -0.01
C ALA A 167 87.04 10.82 0.67
N VAL A 168 86.62 11.53 1.72
CA VAL A 168 85.34 11.29 2.38
C VAL A 168 84.17 11.61 1.44
N ALA A 169 84.22 12.75 0.73
CA ALA A 169 83.17 13.13 -0.21
C ALA A 169 83.01 12.15 -1.37
N GLU A 170 84.09 11.53 -1.86
CA GLU A 170 84.03 10.47 -2.88
C GLU A 170 83.39 9.19 -2.32
N ARG A 171 83.67 8.84 -1.06
CA ARG A 171 83.13 7.63 -0.40
C ARG A 171 81.69 7.75 0.06
N VAL A 172 81.22 8.94 0.42
CA VAL A 172 79.82 9.16 0.85
C VAL A 172 78.85 9.25 -0.34
N LYS A 173 79.34 9.62 -1.54
CA LYS A 173 78.54 9.67 -2.77
C LYS A 173 78.29 8.30 -3.42
N GLY A 174 79.12 7.30 -3.12
CA GLY A 174 79.01 5.93 -3.65
C GLY A 174 78.11 5.05 -2.79
#